data_AF-A0A6G0Q1R5-F1
#
_entry.id   AF-A0A6G0Q1R5-F1
#
_cell.length_a   1.000
_cell.length_b   1.000
_cell.length_c   1.000
_cell.angle_alpha   90.00
_cell.angle_beta   90.00
_cell.angle_gamma   90.00
#
_symmetry.space_group_name_H-M   'P 1'
#
loop_
_entity.id
_entity.type
_entity.pdbx_description
1 polymer ?
#
loop_
_entity_poly.entity_id
_entity_poly.type
_entity_poly.pdbx_seq_one_letter_code
_entity_poly.pdbx_strand_id
1 'polypeptide(L)'
;LHKPLVPSLWGEVAPGNSKLSARCLSSTRSKEWDAGALGANTSSLSEEKLHWKTTAREDKILAALRTYKAIKGDTLVPQSFVVPSGDARWPRVTWGYTLGHGVNKLRSKASKHKISSRMETELKEMNFAHDAFQFQWDEIIMPALRHFYKVHGHTDVSYRFVVPDSDDAWPRLSWNWPLGGTVLRVRIGNGFSRQVGESKEELKKMKLCYEMTIFERDWNEKILPALMELAKCTTIVLWGSRSWYHAHIRGPKKHGIFVSVES
;
A
#
# COMPACT_ATOMS: atom_id res chain seq x y z
N LEU A 1 -20.67 30.24 14.92
CA LEU A 1 -20.40 28.88 14.41
C LEU A 1 -18.93 28.56 14.69
N HIS A 2 -18.70 27.99 15.87
CA HIS A 2 -17.37 27.84 16.50
C HIS A 2 -16.54 26.72 15.86
N LYS A 3 -15.32 27.05 15.43
CA LYS A 3 -14.15 26.16 15.53
C LYS A 3 -13.64 26.18 16.97
N PRO A 4 -13.05 25.07 17.45
CA PRO A 4 -11.61 25.11 17.77
C PRO A 4 -10.89 23.84 17.26
N LEU A 5 -9.73 23.93 16.60
CA LEU A 5 -8.38 24.17 17.14
C LEU A 5 -7.98 23.18 18.25
N VAL A 6 -7.08 22.29 17.84
CA VAL A 6 -6.43 21.21 18.59
C VAL A 6 -5.37 21.79 19.53
N PRO A 7 -5.37 21.43 20.82
CA PRO A 7 -4.18 21.53 21.66
C PRO A 7 -3.39 20.22 21.64
N SER A 8 -2.15 20.31 21.20
CA SER A 8 -1.05 19.44 21.59
C SER A 8 -0.80 19.57 23.10
N LEU A 9 -0.65 18.46 23.83
CA LEU A 9 0.22 18.44 25.01
C LEU A 9 0.60 17.00 25.37
N TRP A 10 1.90 16.78 25.40
CA TRP A 10 2.56 15.68 26.10
C TRP A 10 2.22 15.76 27.60
N GLY A 11 2.02 14.62 28.24
CA GLY A 11 1.79 14.51 29.68
C GLY A 11 2.22 13.13 30.17
N GLU A 12 3.36 13.10 30.85
CA GLU A 12 4.02 11.94 31.43
C GLU A 12 3.31 11.36 32.67
N VAL A 13 3.77 10.17 33.01
CA VAL A 13 3.47 9.28 34.14
C VAL A 13 3.70 9.91 35.52
N ALA A 14 2.89 9.49 36.51
CA ALA A 14 3.30 9.45 37.92
C ALA A 14 2.75 8.18 38.62
N PRO A 15 3.53 7.51 39.50
CA PRO A 15 3.08 6.34 40.27
C PRO A 15 2.62 6.73 41.68
N GLY A 16 1.46 6.21 42.10
CA GLY A 16 0.90 6.42 43.44
C GLY A 16 1.04 5.16 44.30
N ASN A 17 1.98 5.20 45.24
CA ASN A 17 2.17 4.21 46.29
C ASN A 17 1.07 4.34 47.36
N SER A 18 0.54 3.23 47.86
CA SER A 18 -0.17 3.21 49.15
C SER A 18 0.17 1.96 49.96
N LYS A 19 0.75 2.20 51.14
CA LYS A 19 1.01 1.26 52.22
C LYS A 19 -0.27 1.04 53.03
N LEU A 20 -0.57 -0.21 53.39
CA LEU A 20 -1.35 -0.58 54.59
C LEU A 20 -0.69 -1.87 55.13
N SER A 21 0.13 -1.76 56.18
CA SER A 21 -0.19 -1.91 57.60
C SER A 21 -0.49 -3.35 58.04
N ALA A 22 0.38 -3.84 58.93
CA ALA A 22 0.37 -5.18 59.52
C ALA A 22 -0.56 -5.28 60.75
N ARG A 23 -1.09 -6.48 61.01
CA ARG A 23 -0.94 -7.18 62.30
C ARG A 23 -1.44 -8.63 62.23
N CYS A 24 -0.69 -9.47 62.93
CA CYS A 24 -0.75 -10.92 63.05
C CYS A 24 -2.01 -11.46 63.73
N LEU A 25 -2.32 -12.74 63.51
CA LEU A 25 -2.50 -13.74 64.56
C LEU A 25 -2.22 -15.15 63.99
N SER A 26 -1.47 -15.94 64.76
CA SER A 26 -1.09 -17.34 64.53
C SER A 26 -2.24 -18.31 64.80
N SER A 27 -2.35 -19.40 64.04
CA SER A 27 -2.65 -20.74 64.59
C SER A 27 -2.42 -21.85 63.57
N THR A 28 -1.63 -22.81 63.99
CA THR A 28 -1.32 -24.13 63.42
C THR A 28 -2.52 -24.95 62.92
N ARG A 29 -2.38 -25.61 61.76
CA ARG A 29 -2.71 -27.05 61.62
C ARG A 29 -2.02 -27.68 60.40
N SER A 30 -1.14 -28.64 60.67
CA SER A 30 -0.65 -29.66 59.76
C SER A 30 -1.73 -30.21 58.84
N LYS A 31 -1.36 -30.39 57.57
CA LYS A 31 -1.65 -31.60 56.79
C LYS A 31 -0.57 -31.71 55.72
N GLU A 32 0.30 -32.70 55.91
CA GLU A 32 1.05 -33.33 54.84
C GLU A 32 0.16 -33.50 53.61
N TRP A 33 0.66 -33.04 52.47
CA TRP A 33 0.21 -33.48 51.17
C TRP A 33 1.42 -34.09 50.47
N ASP A 34 1.26 -35.36 50.14
CA ASP A 34 2.25 -36.22 49.55
C ASP A 34 2.84 -35.60 48.28
N ALA A 35 4.16 -35.43 48.29
CA ALA A 35 4.95 -35.14 47.11
C ALA A 35 5.02 -36.42 46.24
N GLY A 36 4.01 -36.63 45.39
CA GLY A 36 3.97 -37.86 44.61
C GLY A 36 2.90 -37.92 43.52
N ALA A 37 2.78 -36.91 42.65
CA ALA A 37 2.28 -37.03 41.27
C ALA A 37 2.04 -35.65 40.60
N LEU A 38 3.10 -34.91 40.25
CA LEU A 38 2.95 -33.67 39.47
C LEU A 38 4.05 -33.55 38.39
N GLY A 39 4.05 -34.49 37.45
CA GLY A 39 4.95 -34.44 36.29
C GLY A 39 4.24 -34.27 34.94
N ALA A 40 2.99 -34.73 34.81
CA ALA A 40 2.38 -34.94 33.48
C ALA A 40 1.19 -34.01 33.14
N ASN A 41 0.53 -33.37 34.12
CA ASN A 41 -0.71 -32.60 33.88
C ASN A 41 -0.52 -31.08 33.74
N THR A 42 0.67 -30.55 34.02
CA THR A 42 0.94 -29.11 33.89
C THR A 42 1.24 -28.70 32.45
N SER A 43 1.85 -29.58 31.64
CA SER A 43 2.11 -29.28 30.23
C SER A 43 0.81 -29.32 29.41
N SER A 44 -0.05 -30.32 29.60
CA SER A 44 -1.33 -30.45 28.89
C SER A 44 -2.29 -29.27 29.16
N LEU A 45 -2.40 -28.83 30.42
CA LEU A 45 -3.18 -27.64 30.77
C LEU A 45 -2.57 -26.35 30.21
N SER A 46 -1.25 -26.27 30.08
CA SER A 46 -0.59 -25.11 29.48
C SER A 46 -0.79 -25.03 27.96
N GLU A 47 -0.82 -26.18 27.28
CA GLU A 47 -1.06 -26.32 25.85
C GLU A 47 -2.53 -26.00 25.50
N GLU A 48 -3.48 -26.54 26.26
CA GLU A 48 -4.90 -26.24 26.09
C GLU A 48 -5.19 -24.74 26.31
N LYS A 49 -4.55 -24.14 27.33
CA LYS A 49 -4.68 -22.71 27.63
C LYS A 49 -4.11 -21.81 26.52
N LEU A 50 -3.06 -22.27 25.84
CA LEU A 50 -2.46 -21.57 24.72
C LEU A 50 -3.30 -21.73 23.44
N HIS A 51 -3.92 -22.90 23.27
CA HIS A 51 -4.77 -23.21 22.12
C HIS A 51 -6.01 -22.32 22.08
N TRP A 52 -6.81 -22.22 23.16
CA TRP A 52 -8.03 -21.40 23.15
C TRP A 52 -7.75 -19.90 23.01
N LYS A 53 -6.62 -19.42 23.54
CA LYS A 53 -6.19 -18.02 23.37
C LYS A 53 -5.84 -17.71 21.93
N THR A 54 -5.24 -18.69 21.24
CA THR A 54 -4.89 -18.56 19.83
C THR A 54 -6.15 -18.53 18.97
N THR A 55 -7.08 -19.47 19.17
CA THR A 55 -8.35 -19.50 18.43
C THR A 55 -9.20 -18.25 18.66
N ALA A 56 -9.33 -17.79 19.92
CA ALA A 56 -10.06 -16.56 20.22
C ALA A 56 -9.45 -15.31 19.55
N ARG A 57 -8.12 -15.25 19.39
CA ARG A 57 -7.43 -14.18 18.66
C ARG A 57 -7.75 -14.26 17.16
N GLU A 58 -7.66 -15.44 16.58
CA GLU A 58 -7.94 -15.67 15.15
C GLU A 58 -9.39 -15.35 14.81
N ASP A 59 -10.35 -15.81 15.61
CA ASP A 59 -11.77 -15.50 15.45
C ASP A 59 -12.03 -14.00 15.49
N LYS A 60 -11.39 -13.28 16.41
CA LYS A 60 -11.51 -11.82 16.50
C LYS A 60 -10.97 -11.13 15.25
N ILE A 61 -9.82 -11.56 14.73
CA ILE A 61 -9.26 -11.00 13.49
C ILE A 61 -10.16 -11.31 12.31
N LEU A 62 -10.60 -12.56 12.14
CA LEU A 62 -11.47 -12.98 11.04
C LEU A 62 -12.81 -12.24 11.06
N ALA A 63 -13.44 -12.10 12.23
CA ALA A 63 -14.69 -11.35 12.36
C ALA A 63 -14.52 -9.88 11.95
N ALA A 64 -13.47 -9.21 12.43
CA ALA A 64 -13.19 -7.83 12.07
C ALA A 64 -12.82 -7.69 10.59
N LEU A 65 -12.04 -8.62 10.04
CA LEU A 65 -11.61 -8.59 8.64
C LEU A 65 -12.78 -8.81 7.67
N ARG A 66 -13.74 -9.70 8.00
CA ARG A 66 -14.97 -9.88 7.21
C ARG A 66 -15.78 -8.59 7.14
N THR A 67 -15.98 -7.93 8.29
CA THR A 67 -16.67 -6.64 8.32
C THR A 67 -15.91 -5.57 7.53
N TYR A 68 -14.57 -5.51 7.68
CA TYR A 68 -13.76 -4.57 6.92
C TYR A 68 -13.93 -4.77 5.41
N LYS A 69 -13.83 -6.02 4.94
CA LYS A 69 -14.00 -6.38 3.53
C LYS A 69 -15.41 -6.05 3.03
N ALA A 70 -16.45 -6.29 3.82
CA ALA A 70 -17.82 -5.94 3.43
C ALA A 70 -18.02 -4.42 3.28
N ILE A 71 -17.35 -3.61 4.11
CA ILE A 71 -17.47 -2.15 4.07
C ILE A 71 -16.58 -1.52 3.00
N LYS A 72 -15.35 -2.04 2.82
CA LYS A 72 -14.33 -1.43 1.96
C LYS A 72 -14.17 -2.12 0.60
N GLY A 73 -14.60 -3.37 0.46
CA GLY A 73 -14.48 -4.18 -0.75
C GLY A 73 -13.20 -5.00 -0.84
N ASP A 74 -12.17 -4.68 -0.05
CA ASP A 74 -10.86 -5.33 -0.07
C ASP A 74 -10.37 -5.75 1.34
N THR A 75 -9.18 -6.36 1.39
CA THR A 75 -8.51 -6.73 2.65
C THR A 75 -7.26 -5.88 2.92
N LEU A 76 -7.10 -4.73 2.25
CA LEU A 76 -6.00 -3.78 2.40
C LEU A 76 -6.19 -2.90 3.64
N VAL A 77 -6.17 -3.54 4.81
CA VAL A 77 -6.31 -2.84 6.10
C VAL A 77 -5.07 -1.98 6.38
N PRO A 78 -5.22 -0.66 6.63
CA PRO A 78 -4.13 0.21 7.07
C PRO A 78 -3.56 -0.24 8.42
N GLN A 79 -2.25 -0.12 8.62
CA GLN A 79 -1.59 -0.57 9.85
C GLN A 79 -2.14 0.11 11.12
N SER A 80 -2.50 1.39 11.03
CA SER A 80 -3.06 2.18 12.13
C SER A 80 -4.56 1.97 12.35
N PHE A 81 -5.22 1.14 11.54
CA PHE A 81 -6.66 0.97 11.61
C PHE A 81 -7.08 0.28 12.92
N VAL A 82 -8.00 0.93 13.62
CA VAL A 82 -8.66 0.45 14.84
C VAL A 82 -10.15 0.35 14.56
N VAL A 83 -10.76 -0.76 14.95
CA VAL A 83 -12.20 -0.96 14.80
C VAL A 83 -12.95 0.09 15.63
N PRO A 84 -13.84 0.89 15.01
CA PRO A 84 -14.62 1.90 15.72
C PRO A 84 -15.48 1.29 16.82
N SER A 85 -15.46 1.89 18.01
CA SER A 85 -16.39 1.55 19.09
C SER A 85 -17.73 2.23 18.84
N GLY A 86 -18.85 1.50 19.01
CA GLY A 86 -20.19 2.05 18.86
C GLY A 86 -20.80 1.93 17.46
N ASP A 87 -20.06 1.47 16.45
CA ASP A 87 -20.59 1.21 15.12
C ASP A 87 -21.21 -0.19 15.04
N ALA A 88 -22.52 -0.26 14.81
CA ALA A 88 -23.30 -1.49 14.79
C ALA A 88 -22.92 -2.46 13.65
N ARG A 89 -22.22 -1.97 12.61
CA ARG A 89 -21.72 -2.84 11.53
C ARG A 89 -20.61 -3.77 12.01
N TRP A 90 -19.92 -3.39 13.08
CA TRP A 90 -18.82 -4.15 13.65
C TRP A 90 -19.32 -5.02 14.81
N PRO A 91 -18.95 -6.31 14.86
CA PRO A 91 -19.25 -7.14 16.01
C PRO A 91 -18.70 -6.50 17.29
N ARG A 92 -19.51 -6.46 18.35
CA ARG A 92 -19.11 -5.82 19.63
C ARG A 92 -17.77 -6.34 20.17
N VAL A 93 -17.45 -7.62 19.90
CA VAL A 93 -16.22 -8.27 20.34
C VAL A 93 -14.95 -7.70 19.70
N THR A 94 -15.10 -7.01 18.55
CA THR A 94 -14.00 -6.44 17.78
C THR A 94 -13.83 -4.94 18.03
N TRP A 95 -14.74 -4.28 18.75
CA TRP A 95 -14.65 -2.85 19.04
C TRP A 95 -13.36 -2.49 19.78
N GLY A 96 -12.70 -1.40 19.34
CA GLY A 96 -11.40 -0.97 19.86
C GLY A 96 -10.23 -1.89 19.49
N TYR A 97 -10.46 -2.96 18.72
CA TYR A 97 -9.39 -3.85 18.30
C TYR A 97 -8.51 -3.20 17.24
N THR A 98 -7.19 -3.25 17.43
CA THR A 98 -6.17 -2.74 16.49
C THR A 98 -6.00 -3.71 15.31
N LEU A 99 -7.06 -3.84 14.50
CA LEU A 99 -7.11 -4.77 13.36
C LEU A 99 -5.94 -4.58 12.40
N GLY A 100 -5.54 -3.34 12.13
CA GLY A 100 -4.39 -3.04 11.28
C GLY A 100 -3.09 -3.67 11.76
N HIS A 101 -2.84 -3.62 13.07
CA HIS A 101 -1.68 -4.26 13.67
C HIS A 101 -1.78 -5.79 13.65
N GLY A 102 -2.97 -6.34 13.87
CA GLY A 102 -3.24 -7.78 13.72
C GLY A 102 -2.96 -8.29 12.31
N VAL A 103 -3.49 -7.59 11.29
CA VAL A 103 -3.29 -7.89 9.87
C VAL A 103 -1.83 -7.73 9.45
N ASN A 104 -1.14 -6.69 9.94
CA ASN A 104 0.29 -6.52 9.66
C ASN A 104 1.12 -7.68 10.21
N LYS A 105 0.78 -8.20 11.40
CA LYS A 105 1.40 -9.42 11.93
C LYS A 105 1.12 -10.64 11.07
N LEU A 106 -0.09 -10.78 10.52
CA LEU A 106 -0.42 -11.87 9.59
C LEU A 106 0.39 -11.80 8.29
N ARG A 107 0.66 -10.60 7.77
CA ARG A 107 1.48 -10.40 6.56
C ARG A 107 2.97 -10.62 6.81
N SER A 108 3.42 -10.46 8.05
CA SER A 108 4.84 -10.57 8.38
C SER A 108 5.31 -12.03 8.34
N LYS A 109 6.28 -12.32 7.46
CA LYS A 109 6.98 -13.60 7.40
C LYS A 109 7.71 -13.95 8.70
N ALA A 110 7.99 -12.95 9.56
CA ALA A 110 8.63 -13.12 10.86
C ALA A 110 7.63 -13.42 12.00
N SER A 111 6.34 -13.60 11.70
CA SER A 111 5.36 -13.96 12.72
C SER A 111 5.69 -15.34 13.29
N LYS A 112 6.11 -15.37 14.57
CA LYS A 112 6.37 -16.60 15.33
C LYS A 112 5.12 -17.48 15.53
N HIS A 113 3.94 -16.92 15.29
CA HIS A 113 2.68 -17.61 15.55
C HIS A 113 2.21 -18.26 14.25
N LYS A 114 2.27 -19.59 14.19
CA LYS A 114 1.62 -20.39 13.15
C LYS A 114 0.12 -20.15 13.25
N ILE A 115 -0.48 -19.75 12.14
CA ILE A 115 -1.93 -19.61 12.04
C ILE A 115 -2.57 -21.00 11.90
N SER A 116 -3.78 -21.16 12.41
CA SER A 116 -4.51 -22.41 12.24
C SER A 116 -4.88 -22.65 10.77
N SER A 117 -5.01 -23.91 10.37
CA SER A 117 -5.46 -24.28 9.02
C SER A 117 -6.87 -23.72 8.71
N ARG A 118 -7.73 -23.60 9.73
CA ARG A 118 -9.02 -22.94 9.62
C ARG A 118 -8.86 -21.47 9.21
N MET A 119 -8.00 -20.73 9.91
CA MET A 119 -7.73 -19.33 9.57
C MET A 119 -7.14 -19.18 8.17
N GLU A 120 -6.20 -20.05 7.76
CA GLU A 120 -5.65 -20.04 6.41
C GLU A 120 -6.72 -20.21 5.34
N THR A 121 -7.66 -21.14 5.56
CA THR A 121 -8.75 -21.42 4.62
C THR A 121 -9.67 -20.21 4.48
N GLU A 122 -10.05 -19.61 5.60
CA GLU A 122 -10.92 -18.43 5.65
C GLU A 122 -10.23 -17.19 5.03
N LEU A 123 -8.93 -17.01 5.26
CA LEU A 123 -8.16 -15.94 4.62
C LEU A 123 -8.09 -16.13 3.10
N LYS A 124 -7.94 -17.38 2.64
CA LYS A 124 -7.94 -17.71 1.21
C LYS A 124 -9.31 -17.44 0.57
N GLU A 125 -10.40 -17.87 1.20
CA GLU A 125 -11.77 -17.61 0.74
C GLU A 125 -12.09 -16.11 0.67
N MET A 126 -11.53 -15.33 1.60
CA MET A 126 -11.65 -13.88 1.58
C MET A 126 -10.73 -13.18 0.57
N ASN A 127 -9.94 -13.90 -0.22
CA ASN A 127 -8.90 -13.34 -1.10
C ASN A 127 -8.00 -12.36 -0.32
N PHE A 128 -7.47 -12.82 0.82
CA PHE A 128 -6.66 -11.99 1.69
C PHE A 128 -5.36 -11.56 1.00
N ALA A 129 -5.10 -10.25 1.02
CA ALA A 129 -3.91 -9.64 0.47
C ALA A 129 -2.69 -9.94 1.36
N HIS A 130 -2.10 -11.12 1.20
CA HIS A 130 -0.87 -11.53 1.90
C HIS A 130 0.30 -10.61 1.55
N ASP A 131 0.52 -10.34 0.26
CA ASP A 131 1.38 -9.27 -0.23
C ASP A 131 0.49 -8.10 -0.67
N ALA A 132 0.50 -7.02 0.10
CA ALA A 132 -0.32 -5.84 -0.18
C ALA A 132 0.08 -5.15 -1.48
N PHE A 133 1.37 -5.16 -1.85
CA PHE A 133 1.84 -4.53 -3.10
C PHE A 133 1.46 -5.38 -4.30
N GLN A 134 1.60 -6.71 -4.21
CA GLN A 134 1.15 -7.61 -5.27
C GLN A 134 -0.36 -7.50 -5.49
N PHE A 135 -1.14 -7.53 -4.42
CA PHE A 135 -2.60 -7.41 -4.51
C PHE A 135 -3.02 -6.08 -5.13
N GLN A 136 -2.44 -4.95 -4.69
CA GLN A 136 -2.71 -3.66 -5.31
C GLN A 136 -2.35 -3.66 -6.80
N TRP A 137 -1.24 -4.28 -7.17
CA TRP A 137 -0.83 -4.34 -8.57
C TRP A 137 -1.83 -5.11 -9.43
N ASP A 138 -2.17 -6.34 -9.03
CA ASP A 138 -2.95 -7.27 -9.82
C ASP A 138 -4.45 -6.93 -9.86
N GLU A 139 -5.01 -6.51 -8.72
CA GLU A 139 -6.46 -6.32 -8.56
C GLU A 139 -6.91 -4.86 -8.77
N ILE A 140 -6.00 -3.90 -8.62
CA ILE A 140 -6.34 -2.46 -8.63
C ILE A 140 -5.64 -1.75 -9.78
N ILE A 141 -4.31 -1.73 -9.78
CA ILE A 141 -3.52 -0.87 -10.66
C ILE A 141 -3.57 -1.35 -12.10
N MET A 142 -3.27 -2.63 -12.35
CA MET A 142 -3.22 -3.18 -13.71
C MET A 142 -4.60 -3.20 -14.38
N PRO A 143 -5.70 -3.61 -13.71
CA PRO A 143 -7.05 -3.51 -14.28
C PRO A 143 -7.44 -2.07 -14.63
N ALA A 144 -7.15 -1.11 -13.74
CA ALA A 144 -7.43 0.30 -14.00
C ALA A 144 -6.58 0.84 -15.16
N LEU A 145 -5.30 0.49 -15.23
CA LEU A 145 -4.41 0.92 -16.30
C LEU A 145 -4.82 0.33 -17.65
N ARG A 146 -5.21 -0.94 -17.69
CA ARG A 146 -5.78 -1.60 -18.88
C ARG A 146 -7.03 -0.90 -19.37
N HIS A 147 -7.94 -0.55 -18.44
CA HIS A 147 -9.15 0.19 -18.78
C HIS A 147 -8.82 1.58 -19.33
N PHE A 148 -7.95 2.34 -18.65
CA PHE A 148 -7.49 3.65 -19.10
C PHE A 148 -6.90 3.57 -20.53
N TYR A 149 -6.02 2.60 -20.77
CA TYR A 149 -5.41 2.39 -22.08
C TYR A 149 -6.44 2.04 -23.16
N LYS A 150 -7.44 1.20 -22.84
CA LYS A 150 -8.52 0.85 -23.77
C LYS A 150 -9.34 2.07 -24.20
N VAL A 151 -9.60 3.01 -23.29
CA VAL A 151 -10.41 4.21 -23.56
C VAL A 151 -9.60 5.30 -24.27
N HIS A 152 -8.36 5.53 -23.85
CA HIS A 152 -7.55 6.66 -24.31
C HIS A 152 -6.51 6.30 -25.38
N GLY A 153 -6.19 5.01 -25.57
CA GLY A 153 -5.15 4.54 -26.49
C GLY A 153 -3.71 4.82 -26.05
N HIS A 154 -3.52 5.39 -24.85
CA HIS A 154 -2.23 5.70 -24.25
C HIS A 154 -2.28 5.53 -22.73
N THR A 155 -1.12 5.55 -22.07
CA THR A 155 -0.98 5.42 -20.61
C THR A 155 -0.46 6.69 -19.94
N ASP A 156 -0.59 7.83 -20.62
CA ASP A 156 -0.31 9.17 -20.10
C ASP A 156 -1.41 9.67 -19.17
N VAL A 157 -1.45 9.05 -17.99
CA VAL A 157 -2.39 9.39 -16.94
C VAL A 157 -1.92 10.68 -16.26
N SER A 158 -2.78 11.71 -16.24
CA SER A 158 -2.51 12.95 -15.49
C SER A 158 -2.29 12.66 -14.01
N TYR A 159 -1.32 13.33 -13.37
CA TYR A 159 -0.99 13.13 -11.94
C TYR A 159 -2.22 13.23 -11.02
N ARG A 160 -3.16 14.14 -11.32
CA ARG A 160 -4.36 14.39 -10.52
C ARG A 160 -5.52 13.45 -10.84
N PHE A 161 -5.35 12.55 -11.80
CA PHE A 161 -6.39 11.61 -12.19
C PHE A 161 -6.64 10.59 -11.07
N VAL A 162 -7.90 10.54 -10.66
CA VAL A 162 -8.46 9.59 -9.72
C VAL A 162 -9.53 8.82 -10.47
N VAL A 163 -9.56 7.50 -10.31
CA VAL A 163 -10.57 6.66 -10.94
C VAL A 163 -11.96 7.06 -10.44
N PRO A 164 -12.92 7.36 -11.33
CA PRO A 164 -14.28 7.69 -10.93
C PRO A 164 -14.95 6.53 -10.18
N ASP A 165 -15.73 6.84 -9.14
CA ASP A 165 -16.51 5.87 -8.36
C ASP A 165 -17.98 5.79 -8.78
N SER A 166 -18.38 6.60 -9.76
CA SER A 166 -19.73 6.62 -10.34
C SER A 166 -19.81 5.92 -11.70
N ASP A 167 -18.71 5.31 -12.17
CA ASP A 167 -18.61 4.69 -13.50
C ASP A 167 -18.28 3.20 -13.37
N ASP A 168 -19.30 2.36 -13.62
CA ASP A 168 -19.20 0.90 -13.60
C ASP A 168 -18.32 0.33 -14.72
N ALA A 169 -17.89 1.14 -15.69
CA ALA A 169 -16.89 0.72 -16.68
C ALA A 169 -15.52 0.47 -16.03
N TRP A 170 -15.24 1.14 -14.91
CA TRP A 170 -14.02 0.94 -14.13
C TRP A 170 -14.14 -0.26 -13.18
N PRO A 171 -13.06 -1.02 -12.97
CA PRO A 171 -13.03 -2.07 -11.96
C PRO A 171 -13.37 -1.49 -10.57
N ARG A 172 -14.34 -2.08 -9.87
CA ARG A 172 -14.83 -1.56 -8.58
C ARG A 172 -13.74 -1.36 -7.54
N LEU A 173 -12.74 -2.25 -7.49
CA LEU A 173 -11.60 -2.14 -6.58
C LEU A 173 -10.66 -0.97 -6.89
N SER A 174 -10.76 -0.41 -8.10
CA SER A 174 -9.98 0.75 -8.53
C SER A 174 -10.67 2.08 -8.30
N TRP A 175 -11.96 2.09 -7.94
CA TRP A 175 -12.70 3.32 -7.66
C TRP A 175 -12.02 4.16 -6.59
N ASN A 176 -11.99 5.48 -6.79
CA ASN A 176 -11.30 6.45 -5.95
C ASN A 176 -9.77 6.23 -5.83
N TRP A 177 -9.18 5.32 -6.62
CA TRP A 177 -7.74 5.12 -6.61
C TRP A 177 -7.02 6.27 -7.34
N PRO A 178 -5.97 6.87 -6.75
CA PRO A 178 -5.16 7.90 -7.41
C PRO A 178 -4.24 7.26 -8.45
N LEU A 179 -4.81 6.83 -9.58
CA LEU A 179 -4.10 6.15 -10.65
C LEU A 179 -2.99 7.04 -11.25
N GLY A 180 -3.24 8.35 -11.38
CA GLY A 180 -2.24 9.30 -11.86
C GLY A 180 -0.96 9.35 -11.02
N GLY A 181 -1.12 9.56 -9.72
CA GLY A 181 0.00 9.54 -8.77
C GLY A 181 0.67 8.16 -8.70
N THR A 182 -0.07 7.07 -8.90
CA THR A 182 0.48 5.72 -8.92
C THR A 182 1.32 5.46 -10.16
N VAL A 183 0.82 5.82 -11.34
CA VAL A 183 1.56 5.74 -12.61
C VAL A 183 2.83 6.59 -12.55
N LEU A 184 2.77 7.79 -11.96
CA LEU A 184 3.98 8.60 -11.74
C LEU A 184 5.02 7.86 -10.90
N ARG A 185 4.62 7.24 -9.77
CA ARG A 185 5.52 6.46 -8.90
C ARG A 185 6.16 5.28 -9.62
N VAL A 186 5.39 4.61 -10.48
CA VAL A 186 5.89 3.52 -11.34
C VAL A 186 6.95 4.03 -12.31
N ARG A 187 6.70 5.19 -12.95
CA ARG A 187 7.63 5.77 -13.94
C ARG A 187 8.94 6.26 -13.34
N ILE A 188 8.92 6.85 -12.15
CA ILE A 188 10.13 7.33 -11.47
C ILE A 188 10.90 6.20 -10.75
N GLY A 189 10.48 4.94 -10.87
CA GLY A 189 11.17 3.78 -10.30
C GLY A 189 11.05 3.62 -8.78
N ASN A 190 10.32 4.50 -8.08
CA ASN A 190 10.23 4.51 -6.62
C ASN A 190 9.09 3.63 -6.05
N GLY A 191 8.22 3.06 -6.88
CA GLY A 191 7.12 2.21 -6.44
C GLY A 191 6.90 1.00 -7.34
N PHE A 192 6.55 -0.14 -6.74
CA PHE A 192 6.19 -1.39 -7.43
C PHE A 192 7.29 -1.98 -8.35
N SER A 193 8.57 -1.74 -8.07
CA SER A 193 9.68 -2.18 -8.94
C SER A 193 9.67 -3.68 -9.24
N ARG A 194 9.38 -4.52 -8.23
CA ARG A 194 9.24 -5.97 -8.41
C ARG A 194 8.12 -6.31 -9.40
N GLN A 195 6.94 -5.75 -9.19
CA GLN A 195 5.75 -6.02 -10.01
C GLN A 195 5.89 -5.44 -11.43
N VAL A 196 6.51 -4.29 -11.57
CA VAL A 196 6.85 -3.70 -12.88
C VAL A 196 7.79 -4.60 -13.67
N GLY A 197 8.77 -5.21 -13.00
CA GLY A 197 9.65 -6.21 -13.62
C GLY A 197 8.88 -7.45 -14.09
N GLU A 198 7.96 -7.95 -13.27
CA GLU A 198 7.10 -9.11 -13.59
C GLU A 198 6.12 -8.83 -14.74
N SER A 199 5.56 -7.62 -14.82
CA SER A 199 4.60 -7.20 -15.85
C SER A 199 5.22 -6.40 -17.02
N LYS A 200 6.55 -6.41 -17.16
CA LYS A 200 7.31 -5.58 -18.12
C LYS A 200 6.75 -5.65 -19.55
N GLU A 201 6.51 -6.84 -20.06
CA GLU A 201 6.04 -7.03 -21.44
C GLU A 201 4.62 -6.46 -21.66
N GLU A 202 3.74 -6.60 -20.68
CA GLU A 202 2.39 -6.04 -20.75
C GLU A 202 2.41 -4.51 -20.69
N LEU A 203 3.24 -3.93 -19.81
CA LEU A 203 3.43 -2.49 -19.71
C LEU A 203 4.00 -1.89 -21.00
N LYS A 204 4.96 -2.58 -21.62
CA LYS A 204 5.53 -2.20 -22.92
C LYS A 204 4.47 -2.23 -24.02
N LYS A 205 3.61 -3.25 -24.05
CA LYS A 205 2.48 -3.36 -24.99
C LYS A 205 1.47 -2.22 -24.83
N MET A 206 1.22 -1.77 -23.60
CA MET A 206 0.36 -0.60 -23.31
C MET A 206 1.08 0.74 -23.49
N LYS A 207 2.30 0.74 -24.04
CA LYS A 207 3.14 1.92 -24.25
C LYS A 207 3.37 2.73 -22.97
N LEU A 208 3.37 2.07 -21.81
CA LEU A 208 3.76 2.73 -20.55
C LEU A 208 5.27 2.96 -20.58
N CYS A 209 5.65 4.21 -20.75
CA CYS A 209 7.04 4.61 -20.73
C CYS A 209 7.53 4.74 -19.28
N TYR A 210 8.26 3.74 -18.78
CA TYR A 210 8.91 3.72 -17.46
C TYR A 210 10.44 3.54 -17.55
N GLU A 211 11.00 3.37 -18.75
CA GLU A 211 12.44 3.20 -18.97
C GLU A 211 13.19 4.54 -19.10
N MET A 212 12.48 5.65 -19.35
CA MET A 212 13.04 7.00 -19.47
C MET A 212 12.14 8.04 -18.79
N THR A 213 12.68 9.22 -18.51
CA THR A 213 11.91 10.31 -17.89
C THR A 213 10.83 10.86 -18.83
N ILE A 214 9.74 11.42 -18.28
CA ILE A 214 8.69 12.09 -19.08
C ILE A 214 9.31 13.20 -19.95
N PHE A 215 10.32 13.91 -19.42
CA PHE A 215 11.03 14.94 -20.16
C PHE A 215 11.80 14.38 -21.35
N GLU A 216 12.58 13.31 -21.17
CA GLU A 216 13.32 12.68 -22.27
C GLU A 216 12.37 12.13 -23.34
N ARG A 217 11.25 11.53 -22.93
CA ARG A 217 10.23 11.07 -23.86
C ARG A 217 9.60 12.24 -24.63
N ASP A 218 9.08 13.24 -23.94
CA ASP A 218 8.42 14.39 -24.59
C ASP A 218 9.42 15.16 -25.48
N TRP A 219 10.68 15.24 -25.08
CA TRP A 219 11.76 15.76 -25.92
C TRP A 219 11.90 14.94 -27.21
N ASN A 220 12.03 13.62 -27.11
CA ASN A 220 12.26 12.75 -28.27
C ASN A 220 11.03 12.59 -29.18
N GLU A 221 9.82 12.57 -28.61
CA GLU A 221 8.58 12.29 -29.34
C GLU A 221 7.89 13.54 -29.87
N LYS A 222 8.06 14.70 -29.22
CA LYS A 222 7.32 15.93 -29.56
C LYS A 222 8.27 17.04 -29.99
N ILE A 223 9.24 17.38 -29.14
CA ILE A 223 10.06 18.59 -29.36
C ILE A 223 11.10 18.37 -30.46
N LEU A 224 11.84 17.27 -30.41
CA LEU A 224 12.91 16.96 -31.37
C LEU A 224 12.36 16.82 -32.80
N PRO A 225 11.26 16.09 -33.07
CA PRO A 225 10.69 16.03 -34.41
C PRO A 225 10.22 17.40 -34.90
N ALA A 226 9.57 18.21 -34.05
CA ALA A 226 9.15 19.55 -34.41
C ALA A 226 10.33 20.46 -34.77
N LEU A 227 11.42 20.39 -34.01
CA LEU A 227 12.66 21.12 -34.30
C LEU A 227 13.31 20.64 -35.61
N MET A 228 13.29 19.32 -35.88
CA MET A 228 13.80 18.76 -37.14
C MET A 228 12.97 19.20 -38.35
N GLU A 229 11.64 19.24 -38.23
CA GLU A 229 10.76 19.76 -39.29
C GLU A 229 10.99 21.25 -39.52
N LEU A 230 11.10 22.05 -38.45
CA LEU A 230 11.45 23.47 -38.58
C LEU A 230 12.80 23.63 -39.28
N ALA A 231 13.83 22.87 -38.91
CA ALA A 231 15.14 22.93 -39.54
C ALA A 231 15.10 22.56 -41.04
N LYS A 232 14.23 21.62 -41.46
CA LYS A 232 13.99 21.35 -42.89
C LYS A 232 13.38 22.56 -43.57
N CYS A 233 12.37 23.19 -42.98
CA CYS A 233 11.77 24.42 -43.52
C CYS A 233 12.79 25.57 -43.59
N THR A 234 13.62 25.79 -42.58
CA THR A 234 14.67 26.83 -42.63
C THR A 234 15.74 26.50 -43.66
N THR A 235 16.10 25.23 -43.83
CA THR A 235 17.03 24.80 -44.90
C THR A 235 16.43 25.01 -46.29
N ILE A 236 15.12 24.78 -46.47
CA ILE A 236 14.37 25.09 -47.70
C ILE A 236 14.31 26.61 -47.94
N VAL A 237 14.11 27.41 -46.89
CA VAL A 237 14.12 28.89 -46.97
C VAL A 237 15.53 29.43 -47.28
N LEU A 238 16.59 28.84 -46.70
CA LEU A 238 17.98 29.16 -47.01
C LEU A 238 18.40 28.70 -48.42
N TRP A 239 17.85 27.59 -48.93
CA TRP A 239 18.00 27.19 -50.34
C TRP A 239 17.38 28.20 -51.32
N GLY A 240 16.43 29.02 -50.85
CA GLY A 240 15.90 30.18 -51.58
C GLY A 240 16.80 31.43 -51.53
N SER A 241 17.91 31.41 -50.79
CA SER A 241 18.84 32.55 -50.66
C SER A 241 20.30 32.08 -50.60
N ARG A 242 20.87 31.79 -51.78
CA ARG A 242 22.29 31.74 -52.23
C ARG A 242 23.50 31.77 -51.25
N SER A 243 23.40 31.29 -50.00
CA SER A 243 24.57 31.05 -49.14
C SER A 243 24.36 29.85 -48.22
N TRP A 244 25.40 29.02 -48.16
CA TRP A 244 25.41 27.74 -47.45
C TRP A 244 25.71 27.97 -45.96
N TYR A 245 24.85 27.48 -45.08
CA TYR A 245 25.15 27.36 -43.65
C TYR A 245 24.78 25.95 -43.17
N HIS A 246 25.71 25.24 -42.55
CA HIS A 246 25.46 23.94 -41.91
C HIS A 246 25.13 24.13 -40.43
N ALA A 247 23.87 23.88 -40.04
CA ALA A 247 23.45 23.91 -38.65
C ALA A 247 23.55 22.51 -38.00
N HIS A 248 24.42 22.35 -37.01
CA HIS A 248 24.48 21.15 -36.18
C HIS A 248 23.66 21.32 -34.90
N ILE A 249 22.48 20.69 -34.82
CA ILE A 249 21.68 20.62 -33.58
C ILE A 249 22.23 19.47 -32.73
N ARG A 250 22.92 19.78 -31.61
CA ARG A 250 23.27 18.79 -30.58
C ARG A 250 22.24 18.82 -29.46
N GLY A 251 21.79 17.64 -29.03
CA GLY A 251 20.80 17.46 -27.96
C GLY A 251 21.27 17.97 -26.58
N PRO A 252 20.34 18.08 -25.61
CA PRO A 252 20.57 18.82 -24.37
C PRO A 252 21.60 18.11 -23.47
N LYS A 253 22.65 18.85 -23.06
CA LYS A 253 23.42 18.58 -21.84
C LYS A 253 22.91 19.49 -20.73
N LYS A 254 23.13 19.09 -19.46
CA LYS A 254 22.55 19.65 -18.21
C LYS A 254 22.60 21.19 -18.02
N HIS A 255 23.20 21.97 -18.91
CA HIS A 255 23.36 23.42 -18.82
C HIS A 255 23.10 24.10 -20.18
N GLY A 256 21.83 24.26 -20.56
CA GLY A 256 21.40 25.15 -21.66
C GLY A 256 21.56 24.63 -23.09
N ILE A 257 20.86 25.29 -24.02
CA ILE A 257 20.90 25.06 -25.46
C ILE A 257 21.96 26.01 -26.06
N PHE A 258 22.96 25.46 -26.76
CA PHE A 258 23.94 26.25 -27.52
C PHE A 258 23.64 26.08 -29.01
N VAL A 259 23.27 27.19 -29.67
CA VAL A 259 23.19 27.26 -31.14
C VAL A 259 24.44 27.99 -31.59
N SER A 260 25.41 27.28 -32.16
CA SER A 260 26.56 27.90 -32.84
C SER A 260 26.26 27.96 -34.32
N VAL A 261 26.38 29.16 -34.88
CA VAL A 261 26.42 29.42 -36.31
C VAL A 261 27.90 29.68 -36.63
N GLU A 262 28.53 28.80 -37.39
CA GLU A 262 29.83 29.10 -38.01
C GLU A 262 29.56 29.72 -39.38
N SER A 263 30.20 30.86 -39.62
CA SER A 263 30.13 31.68 -40.84
C SER A 263 31.11 31.22 -41.89
#